data_AF-A0A661SP92-F1
#
_entry.id   AF-A0A661SP92-F1
#
_cell.length_a   1.000
_cell.length_b   1.000
_cell.length_c   1.000
_cell.angle_alpha   90.00
_cell.angle_beta   90.00
_cell.angle_gamma   90.00
#
_symmetry.space_group_name_H-M   'P 1'
#
loop_
_entity.id
_entity.type
_entity.pdbx_description
1 polymer ?
#
loop_
_entity_poly.entity_id
_entity_poly.type
_entity_poly.pdbx_seq_one_letter_code
_entity_poly.pdbx_strand_id
1 'polypeptide(L)'
;MTSDQKGIALFLVLWVLTLLSVIVGEFCHTMRTEVNITRNFKEETEAYYIALAGLNTAITELVRNVKMPQKTPLPEKGEEEEKQDKIEWRINADIPAIPFAQGYFKVKIENESGKININKADRRLLKMMLDRFDIEDEDKDIIADSVLDWRDKDNLHLLNGAEDDYYLSLETPYECKDGDLDSIEELLLVRGMTSEIFYGGLKEMITVLQDETPVRKIKKTVSRKKKFDFSRINI
;
A
#
# COMPACT_ATOMS: atom_id res chain seq x y z
N MET A 1 -38.44 -74.15 -1.03
CA MET A 1 -37.46 -73.31 -1.74
C MET A 1 -37.71 -71.86 -1.40
N THR A 2 -37.26 -71.36 -0.25
CA THR A 2 -37.36 -69.92 0.12
C THR A 2 -36.42 -69.61 1.29
N SER A 3 -35.09 -69.60 1.07
CA SER A 3 -34.17 -69.08 2.10
C SER A 3 -33.13 -68.07 1.59
N ASP A 4 -33.33 -67.49 0.40
CA ASP A 4 -32.28 -66.68 -0.25
C ASP A 4 -32.59 -65.19 -0.42
N GLN A 5 -33.75 -64.71 0.06
CA GLN A 5 -34.13 -63.29 -0.08
C GLN A 5 -33.81 -62.41 1.14
N LYS A 6 -33.42 -63.00 2.28
CA LYS A 6 -33.12 -62.24 3.50
C LYS A 6 -31.75 -61.56 3.49
N GLY A 7 -30.78 -62.08 2.72
CA GLY A 7 -29.45 -61.46 2.58
C GLY A 7 -29.41 -60.27 1.61
N ILE A 8 -30.18 -60.33 0.52
CA ILE A 8 -30.23 -59.28 -0.52
C ILE A 8 -30.84 -57.98 0.04
N ALA A 9 -31.86 -58.08 0.89
CA ALA A 9 -32.47 -56.92 1.53
C ALA A 9 -31.48 -56.16 2.42
N LEU A 10 -30.66 -56.87 3.20
CA LEU A 10 -29.62 -56.25 4.03
C LEU A 10 -28.56 -55.55 3.17
N PHE A 11 -28.15 -56.17 2.06
CA PHE A 11 -27.19 -55.58 1.13
C PHE A 11 -27.72 -54.29 0.51
N LEU A 12 -28.98 -54.26 0.06
CA LEU A 12 -29.62 -53.05 -0.47
C LEU A 12 -29.69 -51.94 0.59
N VAL A 13 -30.04 -52.26 1.83
CA VAL A 13 -30.06 -51.28 2.92
C VAL A 13 -28.65 -50.73 3.17
N LEU A 14 -27.64 -51.58 3.23
CA LEU A 14 -26.26 -51.16 3.44
C LEU A 14 -25.77 -50.27 2.29
N TRP A 15 -26.12 -50.59 1.05
CA TRP A 15 -25.82 -49.76 -0.13
C TRP A 15 -26.51 -48.40 -0.10
N VAL A 16 -27.77 -48.34 0.33
CA VAL A 16 -28.48 -47.07 0.49
C VAL A 16 -27.83 -46.24 1.61
N LEU A 17 -27.45 -46.87 2.73
CA LEU A 17 -26.78 -46.20 3.84
C LEU A 17 -25.38 -45.69 3.47
N THR A 18 -24.60 -46.45 2.69
CA THR A 18 -23.28 -45.99 2.23
C THR A 18 -23.42 -44.79 1.29
N LEU A 19 -24.33 -44.85 0.32
CA LEU A 19 -24.60 -43.74 -0.60
C LEU A 19 -25.07 -42.50 0.17
N LEU A 20 -26.01 -42.67 1.10
CA LEU A 20 -26.48 -41.59 1.97
C LEU A 20 -25.35 -40.99 2.80
N SER A 21 -24.46 -41.83 3.35
CA SER A 21 -23.32 -41.38 4.16
C SER A 21 -22.33 -40.53 3.35
N VAL A 22 -22.09 -40.89 2.08
CA VAL A 22 -21.24 -40.09 1.18
C VAL A 22 -21.88 -38.73 0.90
N ILE A 23 -23.18 -38.67 0.59
CA ILE A 23 -23.89 -37.41 0.34
C ILE A 23 -23.85 -36.51 1.58
N VAL A 24 -24.13 -37.06 2.76
CA VAL A 24 -24.08 -36.32 4.02
C VAL A 24 -22.66 -35.83 4.30
N GLY A 25 -21.64 -36.64 4.02
CA GLY A 25 -20.23 -36.27 4.13
C GLY A 25 -19.87 -35.06 3.26
N GLU A 26 -20.23 -35.10 1.98
CA GLU A 26 -19.99 -33.99 1.03
C GLU A 26 -20.74 -32.71 1.44
N PHE A 27 -21.99 -32.84 1.89
CA PHE A 27 -22.77 -31.71 2.39
C PHE A 27 -22.12 -31.08 3.62
N CYS A 28 -21.71 -31.89 4.61
CA CYS A 28 -21.03 -31.40 5.81
C CYS A 28 -19.69 -30.73 5.47
N HIS A 29 -18.94 -31.28 4.52
CA HIS A 29 -17.68 -30.70 4.06
C HIS A 29 -17.91 -29.34 3.39
N THR A 30 -18.84 -29.27 2.45
CA THR A 30 -19.21 -28.03 1.74
C THR A 30 -19.68 -26.96 2.71
N MET A 31 -20.59 -27.29 3.64
CA MET A 31 -21.11 -26.34 4.62
C MET A 31 -20.02 -25.78 5.53
N ARG A 32 -19.07 -26.63 5.97
CA ARG A 32 -17.93 -26.17 6.78
C ARG A 32 -17.06 -25.18 6.01
N THR A 33 -16.83 -25.43 4.72
CA THR A 33 -16.08 -24.53 3.84
C THR A 33 -16.80 -23.20 3.65
N GLU A 34 -18.11 -23.21 3.38
CA GLU A 34 -18.92 -21.98 3.22
C GLU A 34 -18.95 -21.14 4.50
N VAL A 35 -19.09 -21.76 5.68
CA VAL A 35 -19.03 -21.06 6.97
C VAL A 35 -17.67 -20.40 7.17
N ASN A 36 -16.58 -21.10 6.83
CA ASN A 36 -15.24 -20.54 6.94
C ASN A 36 -15.02 -19.36 5.98
N ILE A 37 -15.48 -19.46 4.73
CA ILE A 37 -15.40 -18.37 3.75
C ILE A 37 -16.19 -17.16 4.23
N THR A 38 -17.44 -17.38 4.67
CA THR A 38 -18.31 -16.30 5.16
C THR A 38 -17.71 -15.61 6.38
N ARG A 39 -17.12 -16.39 7.30
CA ARG A 39 -16.43 -15.86 8.47
C ARG A 39 -15.21 -15.02 8.08
N ASN A 40 -14.36 -15.53 7.20
CA ASN A 40 -13.17 -14.81 6.74
C ASN A 40 -13.56 -13.50 6.03
N PHE A 41 -14.58 -13.52 5.17
CA PHE A 41 -15.08 -12.31 4.49
C PHE A 41 -15.59 -11.26 5.48
N LYS A 42 -16.29 -11.69 6.54
CA LYS A 42 -16.73 -10.82 7.62
C LYS A 42 -15.54 -10.23 8.38
N GLU A 43 -14.59 -11.07 8.80
CA GLU A 43 -13.39 -10.65 9.55
C GLU A 43 -12.52 -9.68 8.73
N GLU A 44 -12.35 -9.94 7.43
CA GLU A 44 -11.64 -9.05 6.50
C GLU A 44 -12.32 -7.69 6.38
N THR A 45 -13.65 -7.68 6.24
CA THR A 45 -14.43 -6.43 6.17
C THR A 45 -14.30 -5.63 7.47
N GLU A 46 -14.41 -6.28 8.63
CA GLU A 46 -14.22 -5.63 9.93
C GLU A 46 -12.80 -5.05 10.07
N ALA A 47 -11.77 -5.83 9.71
CA ALA A 47 -10.38 -5.39 9.75
C ALA A 47 -10.12 -4.18 8.83
N TYR A 48 -10.69 -4.20 7.62
CA TYR A 48 -10.59 -3.08 6.68
C TYR A 48 -11.17 -1.79 7.25
N TYR A 49 -12.37 -1.84 7.84
CA TYR A 49 -12.98 -0.65 8.44
C TYR A 49 -12.28 -0.18 9.71
N ILE A 50 -11.71 -1.09 10.51
CA ILE A 50 -10.85 -0.74 11.65
C ILE A 50 -9.58 -0.01 11.16
N ALA A 51 -8.93 -0.49 10.10
CA ALA A 51 -7.78 0.17 9.50
C ALA A 51 -8.15 1.55 8.93
N LEU A 52 -9.29 1.66 8.24
CA LEU A 52 -9.81 2.92 7.71
C LEU A 52 -10.13 3.94 8.82
N ALA A 53 -10.65 3.47 9.96
CA ALA A 53 -10.84 4.33 11.14
C ALA A 53 -9.49 4.85 11.67
N GLY A 54 -8.47 3.99 11.72
CA GLY A 54 -7.11 4.38 12.08
C GLY A 54 -6.52 5.46 11.16
N LEU A 55 -6.69 5.29 9.85
CA LEU A 55 -6.26 6.29 8.84
C LEU A 55 -6.97 7.64 9.05
N ASN A 56 -8.31 7.63 9.15
CA ASN A 56 -9.07 8.87 9.34
C ASN A 56 -8.73 9.57 10.67
N THR A 57 -8.47 8.79 11.72
CA THR A 57 -8.00 9.30 13.01
C THR A 57 -6.63 9.98 12.86
N ALA A 58 -5.69 9.32 12.18
CA ALA A 58 -4.37 9.87 11.91
C ALA A 58 -4.42 11.19 11.13
N ILE A 59 -5.23 11.24 10.06
CA ILE A 59 -5.45 12.46 9.27
C ILE A 59 -6.03 13.58 10.14
N THR A 60 -7.03 13.27 10.96
CA THR A 60 -7.68 14.25 11.83
C THR A 60 -6.69 14.85 12.83
N GLU A 61 -5.88 14.01 13.47
CA GLU A 61 -4.88 14.44 14.44
C GLU A 61 -3.73 15.21 13.79
N LEU A 62 -3.27 14.80 12.61
CA LEU A 62 -2.26 15.53 11.84
C LEU A 62 -2.77 16.93 11.46
N VAL A 63 -4.00 17.04 10.95
CA VAL A 63 -4.62 18.32 10.59
C VAL A 63 -4.83 19.21 11.81
N ARG A 64 -5.21 18.64 12.96
CA ARG A 64 -5.32 19.38 14.24
C ARG A 64 -3.97 19.95 14.66
N ASN A 65 -2.93 19.13 14.64
CA ASN A 65 -1.56 19.54 14.98
C ASN A 65 -1.03 20.66 14.07
N VAL A 66 -1.38 20.64 12.78
CA VAL A 66 -1.00 21.70 11.83
C VAL A 66 -1.79 23.00 12.05
N LYS A 67 -3.11 22.92 12.31
CA LYS A 67 -3.99 24.11 12.46
C LYS A 67 -3.85 24.77 13.83
N MET A 68 -3.61 23.98 14.87
CA MET A 68 -3.43 24.43 16.24
C MET A 68 -2.18 23.74 16.80
N PRO A 69 -0.97 24.17 16.41
CA PRO A 69 0.24 23.66 17.04
C PRO A 69 0.11 23.97 18.53
N GLN A 70 -0.09 22.93 19.36
CA GLN A 70 -0.06 23.11 20.81
C GLN A 70 1.30 23.73 21.12
N LYS A 71 1.31 25.01 21.54
CA LYS A 71 2.42 25.50 22.36
C LYS A 71 2.41 24.58 23.56
N THR A 72 3.40 23.71 23.68
CA THR A 72 3.63 22.96 24.91
C THR A 72 3.63 24.00 26.03
N PRO A 73 2.62 24.03 26.91
CA PRO A 73 2.70 24.92 28.05
C PRO A 73 3.95 24.49 28.81
N LEU A 74 4.86 25.43 29.13
CA LEU A 74 5.83 25.16 30.18
C LEU A 74 5.00 24.71 31.39
N PRO A 75 5.35 23.61 32.07
CA PRO A 75 4.53 23.09 33.14
C PRO A 75 4.43 24.18 34.22
N GLU A 76 3.26 24.82 34.30
CA GLU A 76 2.91 25.61 35.48
C GLU A 76 2.79 24.61 36.63
N LYS A 77 3.61 24.85 37.66
CA LYS A 77 3.58 24.07 38.89
C LYS A 77 2.16 24.11 39.47
N GLY A 78 1.44 23.00 39.39
CA GLY A 78 0.26 22.79 40.24
C GLY A 78 -0.91 22.06 39.62
N GLU A 79 -0.95 21.83 38.32
CA GLU A 79 -2.08 21.13 37.68
C GLU A 79 -1.74 19.65 37.49
N GLU A 80 -2.00 18.86 38.54
CA GLU A 80 -2.22 17.41 38.43
C GLU A 80 -3.59 17.17 37.78
N GLU A 81 -3.78 17.65 36.55
CA GLU A 81 -4.92 17.26 35.73
C GLU A 81 -4.59 15.96 35.01
N GLU A 82 -5.51 15.01 35.10
CA GLU A 82 -5.51 13.65 34.57
C GLU A 82 -4.56 13.47 33.37
N LYS A 83 -3.39 12.84 33.61
CA LYS A 83 -2.61 12.18 32.56
C LYS A 83 -3.39 10.96 32.05
N GLN A 84 -4.58 11.16 31.51
CA GLN A 84 -5.15 10.21 30.56
C GLN A 84 -4.12 10.10 29.44
N ASP A 85 -3.74 8.86 29.13
CA ASP A 85 -2.75 8.47 28.12
C ASP A 85 -3.00 9.17 26.78
N LYS A 86 -2.61 10.44 26.68
CA LYS A 86 -2.85 11.27 25.53
C LYS A 86 -1.85 10.82 24.49
N ILE A 87 -2.31 10.00 23.57
CA ILE A 87 -1.51 9.46 22.48
C ILE A 87 -0.92 10.65 21.72
N GLU A 88 0.41 10.75 21.74
CA GLU A 88 1.12 11.79 21.01
C GLU A 88 1.31 11.37 19.56
N TRP A 89 0.55 12.00 18.67
CA TRP A 89 0.65 11.78 17.23
C TRP A 89 1.87 12.50 16.67
N ARG A 90 3.00 11.78 16.59
CA ARG A 90 4.29 12.29 16.09
C ARG A 90 4.73 11.54 14.83
N ILE A 91 5.36 12.29 13.92
CA ILE A 91 5.98 11.72 12.72
C ILE A 91 7.23 10.92 13.15
N ASN A 92 7.46 9.77 12.53
CA ASN A 92 8.56 8.84 12.80
C ASN A 92 8.60 8.31 14.25
N ALA A 93 7.46 8.31 14.95
CA ALA A 93 7.33 7.75 16.30
C ALA A 93 6.44 6.50 16.27
N ASP A 94 6.71 5.57 17.19
CA ASP A 94 5.82 4.42 17.39
C ASP A 94 4.54 4.87 18.09
N ILE A 95 3.40 4.74 17.41
CA ILE A 95 2.10 5.02 18.00
C ILE A 95 1.55 3.70 18.53
N PRO A 96 1.14 3.63 19.81
CA PRO A 96 0.61 2.40 20.39
C PRO A 96 -0.69 1.96 19.70
N ALA A 97 -1.04 0.68 19.85
CA ALA A 97 -2.30 0.16 19.33
C ALA A 97 -3.49 0.83 20.02
N ILE A 98 -4.44 1.34 19.23
CA ILE A 98 -5.60 2.08 19.70
C ILE A 98 -6.84 1.18 19.55
N PRO A 99 -7.63 0.96 20.62
CA PRO A 99 -8.86 0.18 20.54
C PRO A 99 -9.90 0.89 19.66
N PHE A 100 -10.54 0.14 18.78
CA PHE A 100 -11.67 0.60 17.98
C PHE A 100 -12.63 -0.55 17.69
N ALA A 101 -13.91 -0.36 18.02
CA ALA A 101 -14.95 -1.40 17.93
C ALA A 101 -14.51 -2.70 18.63
N GLN A 102 -14.40 -3.82 17.90
CA GLN A 102 -14.01 -5.14 18.42
C GLN A 102 -12.51 -5.45 18.22
N GLY A 103 -11.72 -4.50 17.74
CA GLY A 103 -10.30 -4.71 17.47
C GLY A 103 -9.45 -3.51 17.85
N TYR A 104 -8.24 -3.49 17.30
CA TYR A 104 -7.25 -2.44 17.52
C TYR A 104 -6.64 -2.06 16.17
N PHE A 105 -6.27 -0.80 16.01
CA PHE A 105 -5.46 -0.36 14.89
C PHE A 105 -4.13 0.22 15.40
N LYS A 106 -3.08 0.11 14.57
CA LYS A 106 -1.79 0.75 14.81
C LYS A 106 -1.48 1.66 13.63
N VAL A 107 -0.97 2.86 13.91
CA VAL A 107 -0.59 3.82 12.87
C VAL A 107 0.91 4.07 12.94
N LYS A 108 1.54 4.19 11.77
CA LYS A 108 2.90 4.71 11.62
C LYS A 108 2.82 5.85 10.63
N ILE A 109 3.34 7.02 11.02
CA ILE A 109 3.39 8.21 10.16
C ILE A 109 4.85 8.46 9.82
N GLU A 110 5.17 8.52 8.53
CA GLU A 110 6.52 8.74 8.04
C GLU A 110 6.57 9.94 7.10
N ASN A 111 7.74 10.56 6.98
CA ASN A 111 7.93 11.70 6.09
C ASN A 111 8.49 11.23 4.74
N GLU A 112 7.63 11.22 3.72
CA GLU A 112 8.03 10.91 2.34
C GLU A 112 8.85 12.05 1.69
N SER A 113 8.66 13.31 2.09
CA SER A 113 9.41 14.45 1.53
C SER A 113 10.89 14.46 1.92
N GLY A 114 11.29 13.66 2.92
CA GLY A 114 12.68 13.47 3.30
C GLY A 114 13.40 12.40 2.47
N LYS A 115 12.67 11.64 1.66
CA LYS A 115 13.20 10.57 0.80
C LYS A 115 13.56 11.11 -0.58
N ILE A 116 14.43 10.39 -1.28
CA ILE A 116 14.88 10.74 -2.62
C ILE A 116 13.84 10.22 -3.63
N ASN A 117 13.28 11.13 -4.42
CA ASN A 117 12.39 10.73 -5.50
C ASN A 117 13.18 10.06 -6.62
N ILE A 118 12.98 8.76 -6.82
CA ILE A 118 13.71 7.95 -7.81
C ILE A 118 13.40 8.39 -9.25
N ASN A 119 12.15 8.82 -9.51
CA ASN A 119 11.70 9.33 -10.81
C ASN A 119 12.30 10.71 -11.16
N LYS A 120 13.04 11.33 -10.23
CA LYS A 120 13.73 12.62 -10.45
C LYS A 120 15.22 12.58 -10.14
N ALA A 121 15.73 11.46 -9.63
CA ALA A 121 17.13 11.32 -9.27
C ALA A 121 18.01 11.36 -10.53
N ASP A 122 19.09 12.13 -10.48
CA ASP A 122 20.12 12.12 -11.51
C ASP A 122 21.12 10.97 -11.26
N ARG A 123 21.89 10.62 -12.29
CA ARG A 123 22.91 9.56 -12.23
C ARG A 123 23.82 9.67 -11.00
N ARG A 124 24.25 10.90 -10.69
CA ARG A 124 25.16 11.17 -9.59
C ARG A 124 24.50 10.86 -8.24
N LEU A 125 23.26 11.29 -8.04
CA LEU A 125 22.52 11.03 -6.81
C LEU A 125 22.27 9.53 -6.63
N LEU A 126 21.90 8.82 -7.70
CA LEU A 126 21.73 7.36 -7.68
C LEU A 126 23.01 6.67 -7.19
N LYS A 127 24.17 7.01 -7.76
CA LYS A 127 25.46 6.47 -7.30
C LYS A 127 25.77 6.81 -5.85
N MET A 128 25.54 8.06 -5.43
CA MET A 128 25.76 8.49 -4.04
C MET A 128 24.91 7.73 -3.03
N MET A 129 23.70 7.31 -3.41
CA MET A 129 22.85 6.47 -2.56
C MET A 129 23.42 5.06 -2.42
N LEU A 130 23.97 4.54 -3.52
CA LEU A 130 24.55 3.21 -3.60
C LEU A 130 25.90 3.09 -2.88
N ASP A 131 26.61 4.19 -2.62
CA ASP A 131 27.86 4.22 -1.85
C ASP A 131 27.72 3.73 -0.40
N ARG A 132 26.49 3.62 0.13
CA ARG A 132 26.23 3.08 1.47
C ARG A 132 26.26 1.55 1.53
N PHE A 133 26.25 0.89 0.38
CA PHE A 133 26.27 -0.56 0.26
C PHE A 133 27.67 -1.02 -0.14
N ASP A 134 28.06 -2.21 0.33
CA ASP A 134 29.34 -2.83 0.00
C ASP A 134 29.27 -3.49 -1.38
N ILE A 135 29.27 -2.67 -2.43
CA ILE A 135 29.18 -3.09 -3.83
C ILE A 135 30.27 -2.42 -4.67
N GLU A 136 30.71 -3.11 -5.72
CA GLU A 136 31.76 -2.62 -6.61
C GLU A 136 31.28 -1.42 -7.44
N ASP A 137 32.20 -0.54 -7.82
CA ASP A 137 31.85 0.67 -8.57
C ASP A 137 31.24 0.36 -9.95
N GLU A 138 31.61 -0.77 -10.56
CA GLU A 138 31.01 -1.27 -11.81
C GLU A 138 29.53 -1.62 -11.63
N ASP A 139 29.18 -2.33 -10.55
CA ASP A 139 27.78 -2.65 -10.22
C ASP A 139 26.96 -1.39 -9.95
N LYS A 140 27.55 -0.38 -9.28
CA LYS A 140 26.89 0.92 -9.08
C LYS A 140 26.61 1.63 -10.40
N ASP A 141 27.55 1.57 -11.34
CA ASP A 141 27.40 2.17 -12.66
C ASP A 141 26.31 1.44 -13.47
N ILE A 142 26.26 0.11 -13.42
CA ILE A 142 25.17 -0.70 -14.02
C ILE A 142 23.82 -0.29 -13.44
N ILE A 143 23.66 -0.32 -12.11
CA ILE A 143 22.37 0.00 -11.47
C ILE A 143 21.95 1.44 -11.81
N ALA A 144 22.86 2.40 -11.69
CA ALA A 144 22.52 3.81 -11.92
C ALA A 144 22.12 4.07 -13.39
N ASP A 145 22.81 3.46 -14.35
CA ASP A 145 22.51 3.60 -15.77
C ASP A 145 21.21 2.87 -16.12
N SER A 146 21.02 1.63 -15.64
CA SER A 146 19.78 0.87 -15.89
C SER A 146 18.55 1.50 -15.24
N VAL A 147 18.66 2.19 -14.10
CA VAL A 147 17.54 2.96 -13.52
C VAL A 147 17.16 4.15 -14.40
N LEU A 148 18.12 4.75 -15.10
CA LEU A 148 17.85 5.88 -15.99
C LEU A 148 17.17 5.42 -17.28
N ASP A 149 17.71 4.36 -17.91
CA ASP A 149 17.11 3.76 -19.11
C ASP A 149 15.68 3.27 -18.80
N TRP A 150 15.46 2.60 -17.65
CA TRP A 150 14.12 2.16 -17.22
C TRP A 150 13.06 3.27 -17.19
N ARG A 151 13.50 4.52 -16.98
CA ARG A 151 12.63 5.69 -16.81
C ARG A 151 12.46 6.53 -18.05
N ASP A 152 13.42 6.48 -18.97
CA ASP A 152 13.35 7.32 -20.16
C ASP A 152 12.37 6.72 -21.18
N LYS A 153 12.24 7.32 -22.36
CA LYS A 153 11.19 6.91 -23.32
C LYS A 153 11.75 6.43 -24.64
N ASP A 154 13.07 6.38 -24.73
CA ASP A 154 13.71 5.90 -25.92
C ASP A 154 14.08 4.44 -25.73
N ASN A 155 14.91 3.91 -26.62
CA ASN A 155 15.31 2.50 -26.58
C ASN A 155 16.84 2.43 -26.67
N LEU A 156 17.53 3.50 -26.25
CA LEU A 156 18.97 3.63 -26.29
C LEU A 156 19.52 3.45 -24.89
N HIS A 157 20.18 2.33 -24.65
CA HIS A 157 20.79 2.11 -23.35
C HIS A 157 22.06 2.96 -23.15
N LEU A 158 22.25 3.42 -21.92
CA LEU A 158 23.51 4.02 -21.45
C LEU A 158 24.68 3.00 -21.49
N LEU A 159 25.91 3.45 -21.26
CA LEU A 159 27.12 2.63 -21.38
C LEU A 159 27.04 1.30 -20.60
N ASN A 160 26.49 1.33 -19.38
CA ASN A 160 26.30 0.14 -18.54
C ASN A 160 24.82 -0.18 -18.32
N GLY A 161 23.94 0.51 -19.03
CA GLY A 161 22.50 0.46 -18.86
C GLY A 161 21.86 -0.78 -19.46
N ALA A 162 20.54 -0.78 -19.54
CA ALA A 162 19.76 -1.90 -20.07
C ALA A 162 18.37 -1.44 -20.51
N GLU A 163 17.99 -1.93 -21.69
CA GLU A 163 16.70 -1.71 -22.33
C GLU A 163 16.03 -3.06 -22.64
N ASP A 164 14.98 -3.04 -23.46
CA ASP A 164 14.25 -4.22 -23.92
C ASP A 164 15.15 -5.36 -24.41
N ASP A 165 16.26 -5.05 -25.09
CA ASP A 165 17.18 -6.07 -25.61
C ASP A 165 17.78 -6.94 -24.50
N TYR A 166 18.09 -6.33 -23.36
CA TYR A 166 18.53 -7.02 -22.16
C TYR A 166 17.37 -7.75 -21.47
N TYR A 167 16.26 -7.06 -21.17
CA TYR A 167 15.18 -7.63 -20.35
C TYR A 167 14.44 -8.77 -21.05
N LEU A 168 14.30 -8.72 -22.39
CA LEU A 168 13.71 -9.80 -23.18
C LEU A 168 14.65 -11.02 -23.32
N SER A 169 15.94 -10.87 -23.02
CA SER A 169 16.92 -11.96 -23.08
C SER A 169 16.96 -12.82 -21.80
N LEU A 170 16.29 -12.39 -20.73
CA LEU A 170 16.25 -13.09 -19.44
C LEU A 170 15.45 -14.40 -19.53
N GLU A 171 15.65 -15.30 -18.56
CA GLU A 171 14.92 -16.58 -18.48
C GLU A 171 13.40 -16.38 -18.41
N THR A 172 12.95 -15.33 -17.73
CA THR A 172 11.57 -14.84 -17.77
C THR A 172 11.57 -13.46 -18.43
N PRO A 173 11.33 -13.36 -19.74
CA PRO A 173 11.34 -12.11 -20.48
C PRO A 173 10.27 -11.12 -20.02
N TYR A 174 10.63 -9.84 -19.99
CA TYR A 174 9.70 -8.71 -19.85
C TYR A 174 10.26 -7.49 -20.58
N GLU A 175 9.40 -6.50 -20.80
CA GLU A 175 9.77 -5.24 -21.44
C GLU A 175 10.24 -4.22 -20.39
N CYS A 176 11.13 -3.33 -20.82
CA CYS A 176 11.44 -2.10 -20.10
C CYS A 176 10.16 -1.26 -19.97
N LYS A 177 10.08 -0.44 -18.91
CA LYS A 177 8.86 0.33 -18.66
C LYS A 177 8.75 1.57 -19.54
N ASP A 178 9.89 2.14 -19.92
CA ASP A 178 10.01 3.40 -20.64
C ASP A 178 9.23 4.54 -19.95
N GLY A 179 9.35 4.63 -18.62
CA GLY A 179 8.63 5.63 -17.86
C GLY A 179 8.82 5.59 -16.34
N ASP A 180 8.19 6.58 -15.68
CA ASP A 180 8.22 6.71 -14.23
C ASP A 180 7.79 5.41 -13.52
N LEU A 181 8.50 5.06 -12.44
CA LEU A 181 8.13 3.98 -11.55
C LEU A 181 6.84 4.34 -10.81
N ASP A 182 5.88 3.42 -10.76
CA ASP A 182 4.61 3.57 -10.01
C ASP A 182 4.77 3.09 -8.56
N SER A 183 5.69 2.15 -8.33
CA SER A 183 6.09 1.67 -7.01
C SER A 183 7.60 1.58 -6.88
N ILE A 184 8.12 1.70 -5.66
CA ILE A 184 9.56 1.55 -5.40
C ILE A 184 10.03 0.10 -5.65
N GLU A 185 9.13 -0.88 -5.51
CA GLU A 185 9.40 -2.30 -5.72
C GLU A 185 9.75 -2.64 -7.17
N GLU A 186 9.35 -1.82 -8.15
CA GLU A 186 9.76 -1.98 -9.55
C GLU A 186 11.27 -1.92 -9.73
N LEU A 187 12.02 -1.29 -8.81
CA LEU A 187 13.47 -1.33 -8.84
C LEU A 187 14.04 -2.75 -8.81
N LEU A 188 13.33 -3.72 -8.23
CA LEU A 188 13.76 -5.13 -8.23
C LEU A 188 13.76 -5.77 -9.63
N LEU A 189 13.10 -5.14 -10.61
CA LEU A 189 13.14 -5.55 -12.02
C LEU A 189 14.30 -4.90 -12.78
N VAL A 190 14.90 -3.84 -12.23
CA VAL A 190 15.99 -3.13 -12.88
C VAL A 190 17.28 -3.94 -12.79
N ARG A 191 18.01 -4.02 -13.90
CA ARG A 191 19.29 -4.73 -13.98
C ARG A 191 20.26 -4.30 -12.86
N GLY A 192 20.87 -5.30 -12.23
CA GLY A 192 21.86 -5.09 -11.16
C GLY A 192 21.25 -4.82 -9.78
N MET A 193 19.96 -4.48 -9.67
CA MET A 193 19.33 -4.31 -8.36
C MET A 193 19.10 -5.67 -7.69
N THR A 194 19.61 -5.82 -6.47
CA THR A 194 19.42 -7.05 -5.68
C THR A 194 18.49 -6.83 -4.51
N SER A 195 17.90 -7.92 -4.01
CA SER A 195 17.06 -7.89 -2.81
C SER A 195 17.85 -7.42 -1.58
N GLU A 196 19.14 -7.74 -1.52
CA GLU A 196 20.05 -7.35 -0.44
C GLU A 196 20.25 -5.83 -0.42
N ILE A 197 20.44 -5.18 -1.57
CA ILE A 197 20.56 -3.72 -1.65
C ILE A 197 19.22 -3.06 -1.33
N PHE A 198 18.15 -3.56 -1.96
CA PHE A 198 16.82 -2.97 -1.83
C PHE A 198 16.31 -3.00 -0.39
N TYR A 199 16.28 -4.19 0.23
CA TYR A 199 15.82 -4.37 1.60
C TYR A 199 16.90 -4.04 2.65
N GLY A 200 18.17 -3.95 2.27
CA GLY A 200 19.30 -3.56 3.14
C GLY A 200 19.32 -2.08 3.53
N GLY A 201 18.34 -1.30 3.07
CA GLY A 201 18.13 0.07 3.51
C GLY A 201 17.76 1.02 2.38
N LEU A 202 17.94 0.64 1.11
CA LEU A 202 17.64 1.52 -0.02
C LEU A 202 16.15 1.90 -0.03
N LYS A 203 15.27 0.92 0.24
CA LYS A 203 13.81 1.09 0.34
C LYS A 203 13.41 2.26 1.25
N GLU A 204 14.11 2.47 2.36
CA GLU A 204 13.79 3.52 3.34
C GLU A 204 14.27 4.91 2.90
N MET A 205 15.14 4.98 1.88
CA MET A 205 15.74 6.22 1.38
C MET A 205 15.02 6.79 0.16
N ILE A 206 14.20 5.99 -0.52
CA ILE A 206 13.60 6.32 -1.81
C ILE A 206 12.09 6.49 -1.73
N THR A 207 11.54 7.25 -2.68
CA THR A 207 10.10 7.36 -2.90
C THR A 207 9.83 7.50 -4.39
N VAL A 208 8.62 7.14 -4.81
CA VAL A 208 8.09 7.42 -6.16
C VAL A 208 7.09 8.58 -6.14
N LEU A 209 6.87 9.20 -4.98
CA LEU A 209 5.89 10.27 -4.82
C LEU A 209 6.23 11.44 -5.76
N GLN A 210 5.37 11.65 -6.76
CA GLN A 210 5.46 12.81 -7.62
C GLN A 210 5.12 14.06 -6.79
N ASP A 211 5.97 15.10 -6.85
CA ASP A 211 5.59 16.40 -6.30
C ASP A 211 4.24 16.80 -6.90
N GLU A 212 3.25 17.07 -6.05
CA GLU A 212 1.96 17.56 -6.50
C GLU A 212 2.20 18.75 -7.43
N THR A 213 1.68 18.66 -8.65
CA THR A 213 1.58 19.83 -9.52
C THR A 213 0.95 20.94 -8.68
N PRO A 214 1.59 22.12 -8.58
CA PRO A 214 1.11 23.16 -7.68
C PRO A 214 -0.34 23.44 -8.04
N VAL A 215 -1.27 23.15 -7.10
CA VAL A 215 -2.70 23.38 -7.25
C VAL A 215 -2.85 24.77 -7.83
N ARG A 216 -3.23 24.83 -9.11
CA ARG A 216 -3.26 26.07 -9.89
C ARG A 216 -4.16 27.02 -9.11
N LYS A 217 -3.56 28.02 -8.44
CA LYS A 217 -4.32 29.01 -7.66
C LYS A 217 -5.39 29.55 -8.57
N ILE A 218 -6.64 29.13 -8.37
CA ILE A 218 -7.77 29.67 -9.11
C ILE A 218 -7.79 31.14 -8.71
N LYS A 219 -7.30 32.01 -9.59
CA LYS A 219 -7.48 33.45 -9.43
C LYS A 219 -8.99 33.63 -9.30
N LYS A 220 -9.45 33.97 -8.09
CA LYS A 220 -10.82 34.44 -7.88
C LYS A 220 -10.94 35.73 -8.68
N THR A 221 -11.33 35.62 -9.95
CA THR A 221 -11.84 36.75 -10.70
C THR A 221 -13.11 37.15 -9.99
N VAL A 222 -13.01 38.19 -9.16
CA VAL A 222 -14.17 38.85 -8.57
C VAL A 222 -14.94 39.46 -9.73
N SER A 223 -15.86 38.68 -10.30
CA SER A 223 -16.88 39.20 -11.20
C SER A 223 -17.67 40.23 -10.39
N ARG A 224 -17.51 41.50 -10.74
CA ARG A 224 -18.39 42.58 -10.29
C ARG A 224 -19.81 42.13 -10.58
N LYS A 225 -20.60 41.83 -9.53
CA LYS A 225 -22.05 41.65 -9.65
C LYS A 225 -22.60 42.89 -10.36
N LYS A 226 -23.00 42.74 -11.63
CA LYS A 226 -23.88 43.72 -12.27
C LYS A 226 -25.16 43.76 -11.42
N LYS A 227 -25.46 44.92 -10.84
CA LYS A 227 -26.79 45.21 -10.29
C LYS A 227 -27.78 45.01 -11.45
N PHE A 228 -28.63 44.00 -11.35
CA PHE A 228 -29.76 43.87 -12.25
C PHE A 228 -30.75 44.98 -11.91
N ASP A 229 -31.06 45.80 -12.91
CA ASP A 229 -32.05 46.85 -12.84
C ASP A 229 -33.42 46.25 -13.18
N PHE A 230 -34.27 46.10 -12.17
CA PHE A 230 -35.61 45.54 -12.32
C PHE A 230 -36.62 46.51 -12.96
N SER A 231 -36.21 47.73 -13.32
CA SER A 231 -37.09 48.74 -13.91
C SER A 231 -37.34 48.60 -15.43
N ARG A 232 -36.89 47.51 -16.06
CA ARG A 232 -37.06 47.25 -17.50
C ARG A 232 -37.90 46.02 -17.87
N ILE A 233 -38.64 45.46 -16.92
CA ILE A 233 -39.60 44.39 -17.25
C ILE A 233 -40.94 45.08 -17.56
N ASN A 234 -41.20 45.31 -18.85
CA ASN A 234 -42.54 45.65 -19.33
C ASN A 234 -43.43 44.40 -19.25
N ILE A 235 -44.55 44.51 -18.54
CA ILE A 235 -45.83 43.90 -18.93
C ILE A 235 -46.59 44.96 -19.71
#